data_AF-A0A7C3GTF7-F1
#
_entry.id   AF-A0A7C3GTF7-F1
#
_cell.length_a   1.000
_cell.length_b   1.000
_cell.length_c   1.000
_cell.angle_alpha   90.00
_cell.angle_beta   90.00
_cell.angle_gamma   90.00
#
_symmetry.space_group_name_H-M   'P 1'
#
loop_
_entity.id
_entity.type
_entity.pdbx_description
1 polymer ?
#
loop_
_entity_poly.entity_id
_entity_poly.type
_entity_poly.pdbx_seq_one_letter_code
_entity_poly.pdbx_strand_id
1 'polypeptide(L)' 'MDNKISIKFESGMYEQTYKFREMEGLNNMVGIKKLVTETFSKNVLKEFQKMHELKNNALIEFLPKEEEDEFEEIT' A
#
# COMPACT_ATOMS: atom_id res chain seq x y z
N MET A 1 -4.33 29.18 10.83
CA MET A 1 -4.68 27.75 10.87
C MET A 1 -4.08 27.11 9.64
N ASP A 2 -3.27 26.07 9.82
CA ASP A 2 -2.53 25.41 8.75
C ASP A 2 -3.44 24.33 8.14
N ASN A 3 -4.36 24.74 7.28
CA ASN A 3 -5.37 23.84 6.75
C ASN A 3 -4.74 22.80 5.82
N LYS A 4 -5.02 21.52 6.09
CA LYS A 4 -4.46 20.38 5.35
C LYS A 4 -5.58 19.45 4.94
N ILE A 5 -5.47 18.92 3.73
CA ILE A 5 -6.38 17.92 3.19
C ILE A 5 -5.66 16.58 3.19
N SER A 6 -6.34 15.54 3.65
CA SER A 6 -5.81 14.18 3.62
C SER A 6 -6.59 13.33 2.63
N ILE A 7 -5.88 12.67 1.72
CA ILE A 7 -6.45 11.68 0.80
C ILE A 7 -5.98 10.31 1.27
N LYS A 8 -6.94 9.45 1.61
CA LYS A 8 -6.67 8.07 2.02
C LYS A 8 -7.07 7.11 0.90
N PHE A 9 -6.17 6.18 0.59
CA PHE A 9 -6.45 5.00 -0.20
C PHE A 9 -6.43 3.76 0.70
N GLU A 10 -7.29 2.80 0.42
CA GLU A 10 -7.40 1.54 1.17
C GLU A 10 -7.48 0.36 0.17
N SER A 11 -6.77 -0.72 0.48
CA SER A 11 -6.79 -1.97 -0.30
C SER A 11 -6.61 -3.16 0.65
N GLY A 12 -7.70 -3.87 0.95
CA GLY A 12 -7.70 -4.97 1.90
C GLY A 12 -7.20 -4.53 3.29
N MET A 13 -6.04 -5.03 3.70
CA MET A 13 -5.41 -4.74 5.01
C MET A 13 -4.40 -3.58 4.95
N TYR A 14 -4.33 -2.86 3.85
CA TYR A 14 -3.35 -1.80 3.63
C TYR A 14 -4.03 -0.45 3.47
N GLU A 15 -3.46 0.58 4.10
CA GLU A 15 -3.86 1.97 3.92
C GLU A 15 -2.66 2.86 3.57
N GLN A 16 -2.89 3.90 2.76
CA GLN A 16 -1.92 4.96 2.48
C GLN A 16 -2.61 6.32 2.57
N THR A 17 -2.03 7.24 3.35
CA THR A 17 -2.57 8.58 3.55
C THR A 17 -1.59 9.64 3.05
N TYR A 18 -2.06 10.47 2.12
CA TYR A 18 -1.30 11.61 1.59
C TYR A 18 -1.87 12.91 2.13
N LYS A 19 -1.01 13.73 2.74
CA LYS A 19 -1.39 15.04 3.28
C LYS A 19 -0.93 16.15 2.34
N PHE A 20 -1.88 16.95 1.90
CA PHE A 20 -1.65 18.12 1.06
C PHE A 20 -1.92 19.38 1.86
N ARG A 21 -1.13 20.43 1.65
CA ARG A 21 -1.51 21.77 2.12
C ARG A 21 -2.76 22.20 1.37
N GLU A 22 -3.66 22.89 2.05
CA GLU A 22 -4.79 23.51 1.37
C GLU A 22 -4.26 24.57 0.40
N MET A 23 -4.78 24.55 -0.82
CA MET A 23 -4.46 25.51 -1.88
C MET A 23 -5.77 25.91 -2.56
N GLU A 24 -5.77 27.07 -3.21
CA GLU A 24 -6.90 27.46 -4.06
C GLU A 24 -7.18 26.35 -5.08
N GLY A 25 -8.43 25.90 -5.11
CA GLY A 25 -8.86 24.81 -5.97
C GLY A 25 -8.70 23.40 -5.40
N LEU A 26 -8.22 23.20 -4.17
CA LEU A 26 -8.30 21.91 -3.45
C LEU A 26 -9.35 21.90 -2.32
N ASN A 27 -9.97 23.03 -2.01
CA ASN A 27 -11.01 23.19 -0.99
C ASN A 27 -12.39 22.64 -1.37
N ASN A 28 -12.51 21.93 -2.50
CA ASN A 28 -13.77 21.41 -3.01
C ASN A 28 -13.59 20.08 -3.75
N MET A 29 -14.70 19.35 -3.94
CA MET A 29 -14.69 18.02 -4.56
C MET A 29 -14.16 18.01 -6.00
N VAL A 30 -14.38 19.09 -6.77
CA VAL A 30 -13.87 19.19 -8.15
C VAL A 30 -12.34 19.24 -8.15
N GLY A 31 -11.77 20.00 -7.23
CA GLY A 31 -10.35 20.05 -6.94
C GLY A 31 -9.74 18.70 -6.59
N ILE A 32 -10.36 18.03 -5.62
CA ILE A 32 -9.93 16.71 -5.16
C ILE A 32 -9.96 15.70 -6.32
N LYS A 33 -10.98 15.71 -7.18
CA LYS A 33 -11.05 14.86 -8.37
C LYS A 33 -9.94 15.14 -9.39
N LYS A 34 -9.52 16.39 -9.54
CA LYS A 34 -8.37 16.75 -10.40
C LYS A 34 -7.04 16.27 -9.80
N LEU A 35 -6.94 16.22 -8.47
CA LEU A 35 -5.75 15.74 -7.76
C LEU A 35 -5.65 14.20 -7.80
N VAL A 36 -6.77 13.50 -7.58
CA VAL A 36 -6.86 12.03 -7.65
C VAL A 36 -7.02 11.58 -9.09
N THR A 37 -5.96 11.76 -9.87
CA THR A 37 -5.90 11.31 -11.26
C THR A 37 -5.84 9.78 -11.36
N GLU A 38 -6.14 9.26 -12.55
CA GLU A 38 -5.96 7.83 -12.85
C GLU A 38 -4.49 7.41 -12.67
N THR A 39 -3.55 8.22 -13.12
CA THR A 39 -2.11 7.96 -12.94
C THR A 39 -1.73 7.87 -11.47
N PHE A 40 -2.21 8.80 -10.65
CA PHE A 40 -1.96 8.76 -9.21
C PHE A 40 -2.52 7.47 -8.60
N SER A 41 -3.79 7.17 -8.89
CA SER A 41 -4.45 5.96 -8.39
C SER A 41 -3.74 4.66 -8.80
N LYS A 42 -3.27 4.57 -10.06
CA LYS A 42 -2.48 3.42 -10.56
C LYS A 42 -1.15 3.28 -9.82
N ASN A 43 -0.48 4.38 -9.50
CA ASN A 43 0.76 4.34 -8.74
C ASN A 43 0.53 3.93 -7.29
N VAL A 44 -0.53 4.42 -6.63
CA VAL A 44 -0.89 3.94 -5.28
C VAL A 44 -1.18 2.44 -5.29
N LEU A 45 -1.86 1.94 -6.32
CA LEU A 45 -2.10 0.50 -6.45
C LEU A 45 -0.80 -0.31 -6.56
N LYS A 46 0.18 0.16 -7.33
CA LYS A 46 1.51 -0.48 -7.40
C LYS A 46 2.21 -0.47 -6.05
N GLU A 47 2.12 0.62 -5.29
CA GLU A 47 2.69 0.67 -3.94
C GLU A 47 1.98 -0.31 -3.00
N PHE A 48 0.67 -0.52 -3.11
CA PHE A 48 -0.02 -1.57 -2.35
C PHE A 48 0.46 -2.98 -2.70
N GLN A 49 0.75 -3.26 -3.98
CA GLN A 49 1.34 -4.54 -4.38
C GLN A 49 2.70 -4.74 -3.72
N LYS A 50 3.54 -3.71 -3.70
CA LYS A 50 4.84 -3.74 -3.00
C LYS A 50 4.69 -3.92 -1.50
N MET A 51 3.73 -3.25 -0.85
CA MET A 51 3.42 -3.46 0.57
C MET A 51 3.02 -4.91 0.85
N HIS A 52 2.27 -5.51 -0.08
CA HIS A 52 1.87 -6.91 0.02
C HIS A 52 3.07 -7.85 -0.07
N GLU A 53 3.95 -7.66 -1.06
CA GLU A 53 5.19 -8.42 -1.22
C GLU A 53 6.08 -8.32 0.02
N LEU A 54 6.31 -7.11 0.54
CA LEU A 54 7.11 -6.89 1.74
C LEU A 54 6.55 -7.63 2.96
N LYS A 55 5.23 -7.57 3.16
CA LYS A 55 4.57 -8.31 4.25
C LYS A 55 4.76 -9.81 4.10
N ASN A 56 4.57 -10.35 2.90
CA ASN A 56 4.68 -11.79 2.67
C ASN A 56 6.12 -12.28 2.82
N ASN A 57 7.11 -11.51 2.35
CA ASN A 57 8.53 -11.84 2.55
C ASN A 57 8.89 -11.89 4.04
N ALA A 58 8.46 -10.90 4.81
CA ALA A 58 8.67 -10.90 6.27
C ALA A 58 8.00 -12.11 6.95
N LEU A 59 6.84 -12.56 6.46
CA LEU A 59 6.19 -13.78 6.95
C LEU A 59 6.99 -15.03 6.58
N ILE A 60 7.49 -15.14 5.36
CA ILE A 60 8.32 -16.28 4.91
C ILE A 60 9.58 -16.40 5.77
N GLU A 61 10.24 -15.28 6.07
CA GLU A 61 11.44 -15.27 6.92
C GLU A 61 11.14 -15.61 8.39
N PHE A 62 9.95 -15.23 8.88
CA PHE A 62 9.54 -15.52 10.25
C PHE A 62 9.09 -16.98 10.44
N LEU A 63 8.50 -17.59 9.42
CA LEU A 63 8.06 -18.97 9.49
C LEU A 63 9.29 -19.88 9.64
N PRO A 64 9.23 -20.89 10.53
CA PRO A 64 10.28 -21.89 10.61
C PRO A 64 10.43 -22.49 9.21
N LYS A 65 11.67 -22.52 8.71
CA LYS A 65 11.97 -23.35 7.54
C LYS A 65 11.57 -24.75 7.96
N GLU A 66 10.62 -25.34 7.26
CA GLU A 66 10.44 -26.79 7.36
C GLU A 66 11.84 -27.36 7.12
N GLU A 67 12.41 -28.00 8.14
CA GLU A 67 13.56 -28.87 7.92
C GLU A 67 13.09 -29.77 6.80
N GLU A 68 13.80 -29.75 5.66
CA GLU A 68 13.57 -30.70 4.60
C GLU A 68 13.58 -32.06 5.29
N ASP A 69 12.41 -32.65 5.50
CA ASP A 69 12.29 -34.04 5.92
C ASP A 69 13.15 -34.79 4.92
N GLU A 70 14.33 -35.23 5.37
CA GLU A 70 15.15 -36.19 4.66
C GLU A 70 14.20 -37.35 4.37
N PHE A 71 13.68 -37.41 3.14
CA PHE A 71 12.90 -38.55 2.68
C PHE A 71 13.81 -39.76 2.89
N GLU A 72 13.52 -40.56 3.92
CA GLU A 72 14.27 -41.80 4.17
C GLU A 72 14.32 -42.57 2.85
N GLU A 73 15.54 -42.76 2.35
CA GLU A 73 15.80 -43.47 1.11
C GLU A 73 15.25 -44.90 1.28
N ILE A 74 14.11 -45.18 0.62
CA ILE A 74 13.48 -46.51 0.68
C ILE A 74 14.48 -47.50 0.06
N THR A 75 15.08 -48.33 0.91
CA THR A 75 16.08 -49.34 0.55
C THR A 75 15.45 -50.56 -0.10
#